data_AF-A0A5B2TB43-F1
#
_entry.id   AF-A0A5B2TB43-F1
#
_cell.length_a   1.000
_cell.length_b   1.000
_cell.length_c   1.000
_cell.angle_alpha   90.00
_cell.angle_beta   90.00
_cell.angle_gamma   90.00
#
_symmetry.space_group_name_H-M   'P 1'
#
loop_
_entity.id
_entity.type
_entity.pdbx_description
1 polymer ?
#
loop_
_entity_poly.entity_id
_entity_poly.type
_entity_poly.pdbx_seq_one_letter_code
_entity_poly.pdbx_strand_id
1 'polypeptide(L)'
;MVKHLALGFALLLAGCNSDPMLRSGTWHAEELNERNLRAMLADPAHAEYGVGATGSRADTAAAAVQRLREGKTPILIDPRGSGATASGSQ
;
A
#
# COMPACT_ATOMS: atom_id res chain seq x y z
N MET A 1 -20.74 -18.42 -38.74
CA MET A 1 -19.32 -18.49 -38.28
C MET A 1 -18.79 -17.13 -37.80
N VAL A 2 -18.87 -16.05 -38.60
CA VAL A 2 -18.38 -14.70 -38.23
C VAL A 2 -18.97 -14.17 -36.91
N LYS A 3 -20.24 -14.47 -36.62
CA LYS A 3 -20.95 -14.02 -35.41
C LYS A 3 -20.37 -14.60 -34.10
N HIS A 4 -19.91 -15.85 -34.11
CA HIS A 4 -19.29 -16.48 -32.94
C HIS A 4 -17.85 -16.00 -32.74
N LEU A 5 -17.16 -15.69 -33.85
CA LEU A 5 -15.82 -15.10 -33.82
C LEU A 5 -15.85 -13.69 -33.21
N ALA A 6 -16.83 -12.88 -33.59
CA ALA A 6 -17.02 -11.53 -33.05
C ALA A 6 -17.38 -11.55 -31.55
N LEU A 7 -18.21 -12.50 -31.12
CA LEU A 7 -18.56 -12.66 -29.71
C LEU A 7 -17.37 -13.13 -28.87
N GLY A 8 -16.60 -14.12 -29.37
CA GLY A 8 -15.38 -14.59 -28.71
C GLY A 8 -14.33 -13.49 -28.60
N PHE A 9 -14.17 -12.68 -29.65
CA PHE A 9 -13.26 -11.53 -29.63
C PHE A 9 -13.69 -10.46 -28.62
N ALA A 10 -14.98 -10.11 -28.57
CA ALA A 10 -15.50 -9.17 -27.59
C ALA A 10 -15.31 -9.63 -26.13
N LEU A 11 -15.45 -10.93 -25.86
CA LEU A 11 -15.20 -11.52 -24.54
C LEU A 11 -13.74 -11.45 -24.12
N LEU A 12 -12.79 -11.60 -25.06
CA LEU A 12 -11.35 -11.50 -24.77
C LEU A 12 -10.92 -10.07 -24.43
N LEU A 13 -11.54 -9.06 -25.03
CA LEU A 13 -11.25 -7.64 -24.74
C LEU A 13 -11.83 -7.17 -23.39
N ALA A 14 -12.93 -7.74 -22.92
CA ALA A 14 -13.54 -7.36 -21.65
C ALA A 14 -12.66 -7.67 -20.42
N GLY A 15 -11.80 -8.68 -20.50
CA GLY A 15 -10.93 -9.09 -19.38
C GLY A 15 -9.65 -8.26 -19.21
N CYS A 16 -9.26 -7.46 -20.20
CA CYS A 16 -7.95 -6.78 -20.22
C CYS A 16 -7.99 -5.37 -19.58
N ASN A 17 -9.18 -4.83 -19.32
CA ASN A 17 -9.37 -3.43 -18.88
C ASN A 17 -10.14 -3.27 -17.56
N SER A 18 -10.40 -4.36 -16.84
CA SER A 18 -11.02 -4.26 -15.52
C SER A 18 -9.94 -4.01 -14.48
N ASP A 19 -9.91 -2.80 -13.92
CA ASP A 19 -9.16 -2.54 -12.70
C ASP A 19 -9.54 -3.60 -11.65
N PRO A 20 -8.59 -4.42 -11.16
CA PRO A 20 -8.84 -5.41 -10.14
C PRO A 20 -9.55 -4.85 -8.91
N MET A 21 -9.34 -3.56 -8.62
CA MET A 21 -9.98 -2.84 -7.53
C MET A 21 -11.45 -2.62 -7.77
N LEU A 22 -11.97 -2.59 -9.02
CA LEU A 22 -13.37 -2.33 -9.36
C LEU A 22 -14.29 -3.57 -9.32
N ARG A 23 -13.77 -4.75 -8.97
CA ARG A 23 -14.59 -5.99 -8.94
C ARG A 23 -15.57 -6.00 -7.78
N SER A 24 -16.80 -6.46 -8.03
CA SER A 24 -17.80 -6.70 -6.98
C SER A 24 -17.23 -7.60 -5.88
N GLY A 25 -17.37 -7.20 -4.61
CA GLY A 25 -16.82 -7.93 -3.46
C GLY A 25 -15.34 -7.68 -3.19
N THR A 26 -14.64 -6.95 -4.07
CA THR A 26 -13.37 -6.31 -3.71
C THR A 26 -13.70 -5.12 -2.83
N TRP A 27 -12.91 -4.91 -1.79
CA TRP A 27 -13.12 -3.78 -0.91
C TRP A 27 -12.84 -2.48 -1.65
N HIS A 28 -13.79 -1.55 -1.60
CA HIS A 28 -13.66 -0.20 -2.16
C HIS A 28 -13.62 0.83 -1.04
N ALA A 29 -12.77 1.85 -1.21
CA ALA A 29 -12.82 3.04 -0.38
C ALA A 29 -14.01 3.95 -0.81
N GLU A 30 -15.25 3.46 -0.74
CA GLU A 30 -16.47 4.29 -0.93
C GLU A 30 -16.80 5.11 0.33
N GLU A 31 -15.77 5.70 0.95
CA GLU A 31 -15.81 6.33 2.27
C GLU A 31 -16.34 5.45 3.42
N LEU A 32 -16.85 4.24 3.15
CA LEU A 32 -17.24 3.25 4.14
C LEU A 32 -16.02 2.87 4.99
N ASN A 33 -14.85 2.79 4.36
CA ASN A 33 -13.60 2.62 5.09
C ASN A 33 -13.36 3.79 6.05
N GLU A 34 -13.42 5.03 5.57
CA GLU A 34 -13.15 6.21 6.41
C GLU A 34 -14.14 6.32 7.57
N ARG A 35 -15.41 5.98 7.33
CA ARG A 35 -16.44 5.90 8.38
C ARG A 35 -16.13 4.81 9.40
N ASN A 36 -15.76 3.62 8.93
CA ASN A 36 -15.40 2.50 9.81
C ASN A 36 -14.14 2.78 10.61
N LEU A 37 -13.09 3.32 9.98
CA LEU A 37 -11.85 3.71 10.64
C LEU A 37 -12.10 4.78 11.70
N ARG A 38 -12.92 5.79 11.39
CA ARG A 38 -13.31 6.82 12.38
C ARG A 38 -14.08 6.22 13.56
N ALA A 39 -14.98 5.25 13.30
CA ALA A 39 -15.70 4.55 14.36
C ALA A 39 -14.79 3.62 15.20
N MET A 40 -13.67 3.16 14.64
CA MET A 40 -12.69 2.32 15.33
C MET A 40 -11.65 3.12 16.14
N LEU A 41 -11.58 4.44 15.99
CA LEU A 41 -10.66 5.27 16.77
C LEU A 41 -11.05 5.28 18.25
N ALA A 42 -10.08 4.98 19.12
CA ALA A 42 -10.25 5.09 20.56
C ALA A 42 -10.43 6.55 21.04
N ASP A 43 -9.79 7.50 20.35
CA ASP A 43 -9.94 8.95 20.54
C ASP A 43 -10.00 9.62 19.16
N PRO A 44 -11.06 10.38 18.83
CA PRO A 44 -11.15 11.11 17.58
C PRO A 44 -9.99 12.08 17.33
N ALA A 45 -9.38 12.65 18.36
CA ALA A 45 -8.24 13.57 18.24
C ALA A 45 -7.01 12.88 17.60
N HIS A 46 -6.90 11.55 17.69
CA HIS A 46 -5.84 10.80 17.04
C HIS A 46 -5.91 10.83 15.51
N ALA A 47 -7.06 11.19 14.91
CA ALA A 47 -7.16 11.39 13.46
C ALA A 47 -6.31 12.59 12.98
N GLU A 48 -6.16 13.61 13.82
CA GLU A 48 -5.43 14.84 13.50
C GLU A 48 -4.00 14.83 14.04
N TYR A 49 -3.83 14.33 15.27
CA TYR A 49 -2.56 14.45 16.01
C TYR A 49 -1.81 13.12 16.19
N GLY A 50 -2.45 11.98 15.89
CA GLY A 50 -1.93 10.66 16.21
C GLY A 50 -1.80 10.42 17.72
N VAL A 51 -1.15 9.32 18.08
CA VAL A 51 -0.82 9.00 19.49
C VAL A 51 0.66 8.63 19.60
N GLY A 52 1.33 9.17 20.60
CA GLY A 52 2.71 8.78 20.91
C GLY A 52 2.74 7.36 21.47
N ALA A 53 3.49 6.45 20.83
CA ALA A 53 3.68 5.11 21.35
C ALA A 53 4.93 5.04 22.26
N THR A 54 4.79 4.42 23.43
CA THR A 54 5.89 4.18 24.35
C THR A 54 6.89 3.23 23.69
N GLY A 55 8.15 3.67 23.52
CA GLY A 55 9.16 2.93 22.76
C GLY A 55 9.18 3.21 21.25
N SER A 56 8.35 4.13 20.75
CA SER A 56 8.47 4.57 19.37
C SER A 56 9.81 5.29 19.14
N ARG A 57 10.45 5.01 18.00
CA ARG A 57 11.64 5.72 17.55
C ARG A 57 11.22 6.93 16.71
N ALA A 58 10.48 7.85 17.31
CA ALA A 58 9.92 9.02 16.62
C ALA A 58 11.00 9.80 15.84
N ASP A 59 12.18 10.00 16.45
CA ASP A 59 13.31 10.66 15.81
C ASP A 59 13.82 9.91 14.58
N THR A 60 13.85 8.58 14.63
CA THR A 60 14.28 7.74 13.50
C THR A 60 13.29 7.84 12.34
N ALA A 61 11.98 7.84 12.64
CA ALA A 61 10.93 7.99 11.64
C ALA A 61 10.95 9.40 11.02
N ALA A 62 11.05 10.44 11.85
CA ALA A 62 11.15 11.82 11.40
C ALA A 62 12.36 12.05 10.50
N ALA A 63 13.53 11.51 10.88
CA ALA A 63 14.74 11.57 10.05
C ALA A 63 14.56 10.84 8.72
N ALA A 64 13.84 9.73 8.68
CA ALA A 64 13.54 9.02 7.43
C ALA A 64 12.63 9.83 6.50
N VAL A 65 11.57 10.45 7.02
CA VAL A 65 10.70 11.34 6.26
C VAL A 65 11.47 12.55 5.72
N GLN A 66 12.36 13.12 6.52
CA GLN A 66 13.18 14.25 6.09
C GLN A 66 14.10 13.87 4.93
N ARG A 67 14.78 12.71 5.00
CA ARG A 67 15.60 12.21 3.90
C ARG A 67 14.80 12.03 2.61
N LEU A 68 13.58 11.50 2.70
CA LEU A 68 12.70 11.35 1.55
C LEU A 68 12.40 12.69 0.89
N ARG A 69 12.04 13.71 1.68
CA ARG A 69 11.73 15.06 1.19
C ARG A 69 12.93 15.74 0.55
N GLU A 70 14.13 15.49 1.08
CA GLU A 70 15.39 16.03 0.56
C GLU A 70 15.96 15.24 -0.62
N GLY A 71 15.29 14.17 -1.09
CA GLY A 71 15.81 13.30 -2.15
C GLY A 71 17.03 12.46 -1.72
N LYS A 72 17.25 12.30 -0.42
CA LYS A 72 18.36 11.54 0.19
C LYS A 72 17.92 10.15 0.64
N THR A 73 16.93 9.57 -0.01
CA THR A 73 16.44 8.22 0.29
C THR A 73 17.53 7.19 -0.02
N PRO A 74 17.91 6.31 0.92
CA PRO A 74 18.83 5.21 0.64
C PRO A 74 18.26 4.31 -0.46
N ILE A 75 19.13 3.72 -1.27
CA ILE A 75 18.72 2.70 -2.24
C ILE A 75 18.13 1.53 -1.45
N LEU A 76 16.90 1.12 -1.81
CA LEU A 76 16.32 -0.10 -1.28
C LEU A 76 17.17 -1.28 -1.77
N ILE A 77 17.74 -2.03 -0.84
CA ILE A 77 18.45 -3.25 -1.19
C ILE A 77 17.40 -4.23 -1.70
N ASP A 78 17.55 -4.70 -2.95
CA ASP A 78 16.64 -5.68 -3.54
C ASP A 78 16.68 -6.97 -2.70
N PRO A 79 15.55 -7.42 -2.12
CA PRO A 79 15.50 -8.67 -1.37
C PRO A 79 15.79 -9.89 -2.24
N ARG A 80 15.78 -9.78 -3.58
CA ARG A 80 16.17 -10.84 -4.51
C ARG A 80 17.68 -10.99 -4.69
N GLY A 81 18.49 -10.09 -4.14
CA GLY A 81 19.96 -10.11 -4.22
C GLY A 81 20.69 -10.09 -2.87
N SER A 82 19.97 -10.03 -1.76
CA SER A 82 20.58 -9.95 -0.42
C SER A 82 20.85 -11.35 0.13
N GLY A 83 21.92 -11.96 -0.37
CA GLY A 83 22.60 -13.03 0.35
C GLY A 83 22.94 -12.50 1.75
N ALA A 84 22.32 -13.09 2.76
CA ALA A 84 22.64 -12.84 4.15
C ALA A 84 24.11 -13.17 4.42
N THR A 85 24.97 -12.16 4.46
CA THR A 85 26.20 -12.21 5.24
C THR A 85 25.99 -11.36 6.49
N ALA A 86 25.23 -11.94 7.42
CA ALA A 86 25.40 -11.63 8.82
C ALA A 86 26.79 -12.17 9.24
N SER A 87 27.84 -11.38 9.03
CA SER A 87 29.15 -11.67 9.60
C SER A 87 29.20 -11.00 10.97
N GLY A 88 28.74 -11.72 11.99
CA GLY A 88 29.24 -11.50 13.33
C GLY A 88 30.66 -12.06 13.42
N SER A 89 31.59 -11.27 13.93
CA SER A 89 32.73 -11.74 14.72
C SER A 89 33.63 -10.58 15.15
N GLN A 90 33.68 -10.43 16.48
CA GLN A 90 34.77 -9.91 17.33
C GLN A 90 35.14 -8.42 17.22
#